data_AF-A0A2Z6LWY9-F1
#
_entry.id   AF-A0A2Z6LWY9-F1
#
_cell.length_a   1.000
_cell.length_b   1.000
_cell.length_c   1.000
_cell.angle_alpha   90.00
_cell.angle_beta   90.00
_cell.angle_gamma   90.00
#
_symmetry.space_group_name_H-M   'P 1'
#
loop_
_entity.id
_entity.type
_entity.pdbx_description
1 polymer ?
#
loop_
_entity_poly.entity_id
_entity_poly.type
_entity_poly.pdbx_seq_one_letter_code
_entity_poly.pdbx_strand_id
1 'polypeptide(L)' 'MEASLRDESGDFIAAFSYHNNDTYTTAEAEAWGLCKGIEWITQLGHYKVMFELDCKMVVDDIHKNKPNRSE' A
#
# COMPACT_ATOMS: atom_id res chain seq x y z
N MET A 1 0.07 0.38 -11.35
CA MET A 1 0.28 -0.21 -10.02
C MET A 1 0.06 -1.70 -10.11
N GLU A 2 0.93 -2.47 -9.47
CA GLU A 2 0.77 -3.91 -9.29
C GLU A 2 1.01 -4.21 -7.81
N ALA A 3 0.21 -5.11 -7.22
CA ALA A 3 0.47 -5.59 -5.87
C ALA A 3 0.18 -7.08 -5.74
N SER A 4 0.89 -7.73 -4.83
CA SER A 4 0.65 -9.11 -4.41
C SER A 4 0.23 -9.16 -2.95
N LEU A 5 -0.84 -9.90 -2.68
CA LEU A 5 -1.25 -10.31 -1.33
C LEU A 5 -0.61 -11.65 -1.01
N ARG A 6 0.02 -11.73 0.16
CA ARG A 6 0.61 -12.94 0.71
C ARG A 6 0.05 -13.21 2.10
N ASP A 7 0.01 -14.47 2.49
CA ASP A 7 -0.32 -14.86 3.86
C ASP A 7 0.87 -14.66 4.82
N GLU A 8 0.68 -14.99 6.09
CA GLU A 8 1.71 -14.86 7.13
C GLU A 8 2.93 -15.79 6.91
N SER A 9 2.79 -16.85 6.11
CA SER A 9 3.88 -17.74 5.72
C SER A 9 4.65 -17.21 4.50
N GLY A 10 4.17 -16.11 3.90
CA GLY A 10 4.71 -15.55 2.66
C GLY A 10 4.13 -16.19 1.40
N ASP A 11 3.16 -17.10 1.53
CA ASP A 11 2.54 -17.79 0.41
C ASP A 11 1.62 -16.85 -0.36
N PHE A 12 1.65 -16.96 -1.67
CA PHE A 12 0.85 -16.12 -2.56
C PHE A 12 -0.64 -16.44 -2.41
N ILE A 13 -1.46 -15.41 -2.17
CA ILE A 13 -2.92 -15.52 -2.15
C ILE A 13 -3.51 -14.96 -3.45
N ALA A 14 -3.17 -13.72 -3.78
CA ALA A 14 -3.78 -12.99 -4.90
C ALA A 14 -2.87 -11.87 -5.41
N ALA A 15 -3.11 -11.40 -6.63
CA ALA A 15 -2.49 -10.19 -7.16
C ALA A 15 -3.56 -9.33 -7.83
N PHE A 16 -3.28 -8.03 -7.93
CA PHE A 16 -4.03 -7.14 -8.80
C PHE A 16 -3.08 -6.20 -9.54
N SER A 17 -3.55 -5.76 -10.70
CA SER A 17 -2.91 -4.72 -11.50
C SER A 17 -3.95 -3.65 -11.81
N TYR A 18 -3.57 -2.39 -11.66
CA TYR A 18 -4.40 -1.25 -12.03
C TYR A 18 -3.59 -0.27 -12.87
N HIS A 19 -4.14 0.10 -14.03
CA HIS A 19 -3.51 1.01 -14.98
C HIS A 19 -4.38 2.26 -15.15
N ASN A 20 -3.74 3.43 -15.13
CA ASN A 20 -4.33 4.69 -15.54
C ASN A 20 -3.34 5.47 -16.42
N ASN A 21 -3.87 6.46 -17.14
CA ASN A 21 -3.11 7.28 -18.08
C ASN A 21 -2.65 8.62 -17.47
N ASP A 22 -2.77 8.76 -16.15
CA ASP A 22 -2.40 9.97 -15.45
C ASP A 22 -0.88 10.07 -15.32
N THR A 23 -0.36 11.29 -15.29
CA THR A 23 1.09 11.53 -15.10
C THR A 23 1.36 11.82 -13.64
N TYR A 24 2.24 11.01 -13.04
CA TYR A 24 2.68 11.15 -11.66
C TYR A 24 4.19 11.26 -11.58
N THR A 25 4.70 11.94 -10.56
CA THR A 25 6.06 11.68 -10.08
C THR A 25 6.15 10.26 -9.50
N THR A 26 7.36 9.73 -9.34
CA THR A 26 7.55 8.40 -8.73
C THR A 26 6.90 8.30 -7.34
N ALA A 27 7.05 9.33 -6.50
CA ALA A 27 6.47 9.35 -5.16
C ALA A 27 4.92 9.36 -5.18
N GLU A 28 4.34 10.14 -6.09
CA GLU A 28 2.89 10.20 -6.27
C GLU A 28 2.33 8.89 -6.81
N ALA A 29 3.03 8.25 -7.75
CA ALA A 29 2.64 6.95 -8.28
C ALA A 29 2.62 5.87 -7.18
N GLU A 30 3.62 5.87 -6.31
CA GLU A 30 3.73 4.97 -5.16
C GLU A 30 2.65 5.24 -4.10
N ALA A 31 2.43 6.51 -3.74
CA ALA A 31 1.37 6.89 -2.81
C ALA A 31 -0.03 6.55 -3.35
N TRP A 32 -0.26 6.78 -4.64
CA TRP A 32 -1.49 6.39 -5.33
C TRP A 32 -1.65 4.87 -5.39
N GLY A 33 -0.56 4.16 -5.68
CA GLY A 33 -0.50 2.70 -5.67
C GLY A 33 -0.87 2.11 -4.30
N LEU A 34 -0.34 2.69 -3.22
CA LEU A 34 -0.72 2.35 -1.84
C LEU A 34 -2.21 2.59 -1.59
N CYS A 35 -2.74 3.72 -2.02
CA CYS A 35 -4.17 4.04 -1.89
C CYS A 35 -5.04 2.97 -2.57
N LYS A 36 -4.68 2.54 -3.80
CA LYS A 36 -5.37 1.45 -4.50
C LYS A 36 -5.18 0.09 -3.83
N GLY A 37 -4.01 -0.19 -3.26
CA GLY A 37 -3.77 -1.38 -2.45
C GLY A 37 -4.68 -1.45 -1.22
N ILE A 38 -4.87 -0.32 -0.52
CA ILE A 38 -5.76 -0.22 0.65
C ILE A 38 -7.23 -0.42 0.25
N GLU A 39 -7.69 0.20 -0.84
CA GLU A 39 -9.04 -0.02 -1.37
C GLU A 39 -9.27 -1.51 -1.70
N TRP A 40 -8.32 -2.11 -2.42
CA TRP A 40 -8.39 -3.52 -2.83
C TRP A 40 -8.44 -4.48 -1.64
N ILE A 41 -7.55 -4.31 -0.66
CA ILE A 41 -7.47 -5.23 0.48
C ILE A 41 -8.72 -5.13 1.38
N THR A 42 -9.30 -3.94 1.47
CA THR A 42 -10.56 -3.70 2.18
C THR A 42 -11.73 -4.39 1.48
N GLN A 43 -11.79 -4.34 0.14
CA GLN A 43 -12.81 -5.06 -0.64
C GLN A 43 -12.73 -6.58 -0.47
N LEU A 44 -11.53 -7.12 -0.23
CA LEU A 44 -11.31 -8.54 0.10
C LEU A 44 -11.65 -8.88 1.56
N GLY A 45 -11.98 -7.90 2.40
CA GLY A 45 -12.36 -8.10 3.80
C GLY A 45 -11.18 -8.27 4.76
N HIS A 46 -9.97 -7.86 4.37
CA HIS A 46 -8.79 -7.90 5.23
C HIS A 46 -8.52 -6.54 5.87
N TYR A 47 -8.49 -6.50 7.21
CA TYR A 47 -8.34 -5.24 7.98
C TYR A 47 -7.06 -5.18 8.83
N LYS A 48 -6.36 -6.31 8.98
CA LYS A 48 -5.07 -6.40 9.65
C LYS A 48 -4.04 -6.89 8.63
N VAL A 49 -3.31 -5.96 8.03
CA VAL A 49 -2.37 -6.23 6.94
C VAL A 49 -1.10 -5.41 7.10
N MET A 50 0.00 -5.92 6.56
CA MET A 50 1.26 -5.20 6.42
C MET A 50 1.43 -4.80 4.95
N PHE A 51 1.74 -3.52 4.72
CA PHE A 51 2.07 -3.01 3.40
C PHE A 51 3.58 -2.86 3.27
N GLU A 52 4.13 -3.44 2.21
CA GLU A 52 5.53 -3.30 1.82
C GLU A 52 5.61 -2.44 0.55
N LEU A 53 6.44 -1.41 0.57
CA LEU A 53 6.67 -0.50 -0.55
C LEU A 53 8.16 -0.24 -0.70
N ASP A 54 8.63 -0.07 -1.93
CA ASP A 54 10.02 0.31 -2.23
C ASP A 54 10.27 1.82 -2.06
N CYS A 55 9.22 2.60 -1.78
CA CYS A 55 9.29 4.04 -1.62
C CYS A 55 9.41 4.49 -0.16
N LYS A 56 10.65 4.63 0.33
CA LYS A 56 10.92 5.09 1.71
C LYS A 56 10.23 6.41 2.07
N MET A 57 10.15 7.35 1.13
CA MET A 57 9.51 8.65 1.37
C MET A 57 8.03 8.51 1.69
N VAL A 58 7.29 7.70 0.92
CA VAL A 58 5.87 7.42 1.17
C VAL A 58 5.70 6.70 2.51
N VAL A 59 6.55 5.70 2.78
CA VAL A 59 6.54 4.99 4.07
C VAL A 59 6.75 5.95 5.24
N ASP A 60 7.76 6.82 5.17
CA ASP A 60 8.07 7.77 6.24
C ASP A 60 6.92 8.78 6.43
N ASP A 61 6.29 9.27 5.37
CA ASP A 61 5.20 10.25 5.45
C ASP A 61 3.90 9.67 6.04
N ILE A 62 3.60 8.39 5.80
CA ILE A 62 2.50 7.69 6.49
C ILE A 62 2.78 7.59 8.00
N HIS A 63 4.03 7.31 8.39
CA HIS A 63 4.40 7.14 9.79
C HIS A 63 4.46 8.47 10.56
N LYS A 64 4.87 9.56 9.92
CA LYS A 64 4.90 10.91 10.52
C LYS A 64 3.51 11.42 10.94
N ASN A 65 2.45 10.95 10.29
CA ASN A 65 1.07 11.33 10.59
C ASN A 65 0.46 10.60 11.80
N LYS A 66 1.21 9.73 12.50
CA LYS A 66 0.78 9.26 13.81
C LYS A 66 0.80 10.45 14.77
N PRO A 67 -0.35 10.90 15.34
CA PRO A 67 -0.29 11.85 16.43
C PRO A 67 0.58 11.21 17.52
N ASN A 68 1.53 11.97 18.07
CA ASN A 68 2.34 11.56 19.22
C ASN A 68 1.39 11.04 20.32
N ARG A 69 1.12 9.74 20.35
CA ARG A 69 0.65 9.06 21.54
C ARG A 69 1.91 8.78 22.33
N SER A 70 2.32 9.79 23.10
CA SER A 70 3.08 9.55 24.30
C SER A 70 2.26 8.56 25.14
N GLU A 71 2.76 7.34 25.27
CA GLU A 71 2.44 6.47 26.40
C GLU A 71 3.02 7.07 27.69
#